data_AF-A0A8S9BES2-F1
#
_entry.id   AF-A0A8S9BES2-F1
#
_cell.length_a   1.000
_cell.length_b   1.000
_cell.length_c   1.000
_cell.angle_alpha   90.00
_cell.angle_beta   90.00
_cell.angle_gamma   90.00
#
_symmetry.space_group_name_H-M   'P 1'
#
loop_
_entity.id
_entity.type
_entity.pdbx_description
1 polymer ?
#
loop_
_entity_poly.entity_id
_entity_poly.type
_entity_poly.pdbx_seq_one_letter_code
_entity_poly.pdbx_strand_id
1 'polypeptide(L)'
;MTQGRYSRDIAVSAIRSFYQFFATLPSLPPEYIWEPPAAGWPSINAHSLAPLRKNADVIDLLRHIPYIDDTQIAFHTTVIDYTSDNIQWCFDKNVVQGNIVPFGAGEIPDYVAVLTDGSRYGSWLLLDTQAGTITDFNAMGTPERDYPPREHPDHWRAYRTLPIREFFESWKEEYRNLAWVVIPDDDDGVLCNLEPSTNEIRDLYRAHGWPFSFRREDCKEALLEWKKGWYEKLVADSAARQHY
;
A
#
# COMPACT_ATOMS: atom_id res chain seq x y z
N MET A 1 -7.54 -0.92 -27.81
CA MET A 1 -7.68 0.06 -26.72
C MET A 1 -6.39 0.87 -26.69
N THR A 2 -6.47 2.16 -27.01
CA THR A 2 -5.28 3.05 -27.00
C THR A 2 -4.81 3.23 -25.57
N GLN A 3 -3.72 2.56 -25.23
CA GLN A 3 -2.98 2.74 -23.99
C GLN A 3 -2.56 4.22 -23.92
N GLY A 4 -3.14 4.98 -22.99
CA GLY A 4 -2.81 6.39 -22.83
C GLY A 4 -1.37 6.52 -22.32
N ARG A 5 -0.59 7.40 -22.94
CA ARG A 5 0.73 7.79 -22.43
C ARG A 5 0.60 8.28 -20.98
N TYR A 6 1.60 8.01 -20.16
CA TYR A 6 1.65 8.49 -18.78
C TYR A 6 1.33 9.99 -18.65
N SER A 7 0.61 10.32 -17.58
CA SER A 7 0.35 11.69 -17.12
C SER A 7 0.52 11.74 -15.61
N ARG A 8 1.43 12.60 -15.15
CA ARG A 8 1.65 12.85 -13.72
C ARG A 8 0.35 13.22 -13.00
N ASP A 9 -0.43 14.14 -13.57
CA ASP A 9 -1.64 14.63 -12.91
C ASP A 9 -2.69 13.52 -12.77
N ILE A 10 -2.76 12.60 -13.75
CA ILE A 10 -3.59 11.40 -13.64
C ILE A 10 -3.10 10.48 -12.53
N ALA A 11 -1.79 10.24 -12.45
CA ALA A 11 -1.20 9.36 -11.43
C ALA A 11 -1.39 9.94 -10.02
N VAL A 12 -1.04 11.21 -9.83
CA VAL A 12 -1.23 11.96 -8.59
C VAL A 12 -2.71 11.97 -8.16
N SER A 13 -3.62 12.22 -9.11
CA SER A 13 -5.06 12.20 -8.81
C SER A 13 -5.56 10.80 -8.41
N ALA A 14 -5.04 9.73 -9.02
CA ALA A 14 -5.44 8.37 -8.70
C ALA A 14 -4.95 7.96 -7.30
N ILE A 15 -3.68 8.23 -6.98
CA ILE A 15 -3.08 7.97 -5.65
C ILE A 15 -3.84 8.77 -4.57
N ARG A 16 -4.04 10.07 -4.78
CA ARG A 16 -4.81 10.91 -3.85
C ARG A 16 -6.22 10.38 -3.65
N SER A 17 -6.91 10.01 -4.72
CA SER A 17 -8.27 9.46 -4.63
C SER A 17 -8.30 8.14 -3.85
N PHE A 18 -7.25 7.32 -3.95
CA PHE A 18 -7.13 6.11 -3.15
C PHE A 18 -6.93 6.42 -1.66
N TYR A 19 -6.00 7.31 -1.29
CA TYR A 19 -5.80 7.67 0.12
C TYR A 19 -7.02 8.37 0.74
N GLN A 20 -7.69 9.23 -0.03
CA GLN A 20 -8.96 9.84 0.42
C GLN A 20 -10.06 8.81 0.65
N PHE A 21 -10.17 7.79 -0.21
CA PHE A 21 -11.05 6.66 0.03
C PHE A 21 -10.62 5.89 1.28
N PHE A 22 -9.33 5.61 1.43
CA PHE A 22 -8.80 4.84 2.55
C PHE A 22 -9.03 5.56 3.88
N ALA A 23 -8.98 6.89 3.91
CA ALA A 23 -9.32 7.69 5.10
C ALA A 23 -10.82 7.65 5.48
N THR A 24 -11.69 7.14 4.60
CA THR A 24 -13.08 6.82 4.98
C THR A 24 -13.17 5.55 5.83
N LEU A 25 -12.12 4.72 5.85
CA LEU A 25 -12.02 3.54 6.69
C LEU A 25 -11.61 3.92 8.13
N PRO A 26 -11.85 3.03 9.11
CA PRO A 26 -11.52 3.27 10.53
C PRO A 26 -10.04 3.43 10.88
N SER A 27 -9.10 3.02 10.00
CA SER A 27 -7.67 2.92 10.34
C SER A 27 -6.82 4.11 9.94
N LEU A 28 -7.21 4.92 8.94
CA LEU A 28 -6.46 6.12 8.54
C LEU A 28 -7.24 7.38 8.87
N PRO A 29 -6.76 8.24 9.79
CA PRO A 29 -7.28 9.59 9.96
C PRO A 29 -6.96 10.49 8.75
N PRO A 30 -7.89 11.33 8.26
CA PRO A 30 -7.64 12.24 7.14
C PRO A 30 -6.44 13.18 7.34
N GLU A 31 -6.15 13.57 8.59
CA GLU A 31 -5.03 14.43 8.98
C GLU A 31 -3.66 13.78 8.76
N TYR A 32 -3.60 12.46 8.57
CA TYR A 32 -2.38 11.73 8.25
C TYR A 32 -2.12 11.64 6.75
N ILE A 33 -2.95 12.28 5.91
CA ILE A 33 -2.65 12.50 4.50
C ILE A 33 -1.92 13.84 4.36
N TRP A 34 -0.63 13.78 4.07
CA TRP A 34 0.20 14.97 3.85
C TRP A 34 0.19 15.34 2.37
N GLU A 35 -0.40 16.49 2.06
CA GLU A 35 -0.48 17.01 0.69
C GLU A 35 0.78 17.82 0.32
N PRO A 36 1.31 17.64 -0.90
CA PRO A 36 2.44 18.41 -1.37
C PRO A 36 2.07 19.89 -1.55
N PRO A 37 3.03 20.82 -1.38
CA PRO A 37 2.89 22.18 -1.87
C PRO A 37 2.60 22.22 -3.38
N ALA A 38 2.09 23.34 -3.90
CA ALA A 38 1.79 23.49 -5.33
C ALA A 38 3.02 23.25 -6.24
N ALA A 39 4.22 23.55 -5.76
CA ALA A 39 5.49 23.29 -6.45
C ALA A 39 6.12 21.92 -6.10
N GLY A 40 5.37 21.07 -5.38
CA GLY A 40 5.81 19.78 -4.86
C GLY A 40 6.74 19.87 -3.64
N TRP A 41 7.07 18.71 -3.08
CA TRP A 41 7.96 18.57 -1.92
C TRP A 41 9.38 19.05 -2.24
N PRO A 42 9.91 20.07 -1.54
CA PRO A 42 11.24 20.60 -1.84
C PRO A 42 12.36 19.61 -1.51
N SER A 43 12.13 18.71 -0.54
CA SER A 43 13.07 17.64 -0.16
C SER A 43 13.23 16.56 -1.23
N ILE A 44 12.29 16.45 -2.18
CA ILE A 44 12.33 15.44 -3.25
C ILE A 44 12.82 16.08 -4.55
N ASN A 45 14.04 15.73 -4.95
CA ASN A 45 14.67 16.24 -6.16
C ASN A 45 15.76 15.28 -6.68
N ALA A 46 16.34 15.61 -7.84
CA ALA A 46 17.36 14.77 -8.48
C ALA A 46 18.62 14.56 -7.63
N HIS A 47 18.94 15.49 -6.72
CA HIS A 47 20.08 15.33 -5.83
C HIS A 47 19.73 14.41 -4.65
N SER A 48 18.61 14.64 -3.97
CA SER A 48 18.21 13.84 -2.80
C SER A 48 17.87 12.39 -3.15
N LEU A 49 17.41 12.12 -4.38
CA LEU A 49 17.11 10.77 -4.87
C LEU A 49 18.19 10.21 -5.82
N ALA A 50 19.37 10.84 -5.91
CA ALA A 50 20.46 10.40 -6.79
C ALA A 50 20.83 8.91 -6.62
N PRO A 51 20.85 8.33 -5.39
CA PRO A 51 21.15 6.90 -5.19
C PRO A 51 20.19 5.95 -5.92
N LEU A 52 18.94 6.36 -6.15
CA LEU A 52 17.94 5.54 -6.86
C LEU A 52 18.06 5.59 -8.38
N ARG A 53 18.87 6.52 -8.92
CA ARG A 53 19.12 6.69 -10.36
C ARG A 53 17.84 6.78 -11.20
N LYS A 54 16.83 7.48 -10.68
CA LYS A 54 15.52 7.65 -11.35
C LYS A 54 15.54 8.80 -12.34
N ASN A 55 14.69 8.70 -13.35
CA ASN A 55 14.54 9.74 -14.37
C ASN A 55 13.72 10.93 -13.83
N ALA A 56 13.63 11.98 -14.65
CA ALA A 56 12.91 13.21 -14.28
C ALA A 56 11.40 12.97 -14.05
N ASP A 57 10.76 12.08 -14.80
CA ASP A 57 9.32 11.82 -14.67
C ASP A 57 8.97 11.13 -13.35
N VAL A 58 9.81 10.19 -12.89
CA VAL A 58 9.67 9.54 -11.59
C VAL A 58 9.93 10.53 -10.45
N ILE A 59 10.99 11.34 -10.54
CA ILE A 59 11.29 12.36 -9.52
C ILE A 59 10.14 13.37 -9.44
N ASP A 60 9.62 13.82 -10.58
CA ASP A 60 8.50 14.75 -10.65
C ASP A 60 7.21 14.14 -10.11
N LEU A 61 6.97 12.85 -10.32
CA LEU A 61 5.86 12.15 -9.69
C LEU A 61 5.98 12.13 -8.17
N LEU A 62 7.08 11.57 -7.63
CA LEU A 62 7.27 11.39 -6.19
C LEU A 62 7.22 12.75 -5.47
N ARG A 63 7.73 13.80 -6.11
CA ARG A 63 7.66 15.17 -5.61
C ARG A 63 6.23 15.70 -5.48
N HIS A 64 5.24 15.17 -6.20
CA HIS A 64 3.89 15.71 -6.29
C HIS A 64 2.77 14.76 -5.84
N ILE A 65 3.09 13.57 -5.31
CA ILE A 65 2.09 12.71 -4.67
C ILE A 65 1.88 13.11 -3.21
N PRO A 66 0.67 12.89 -2.66
CA PRO A 66 0.50 12.89 -1.21
C PRO A 66 1.23 11.70 -0.60
N TYR A 67 1.61 11.83 0.67
CA TYR A 67 2.13 10.74 1.50
C TYR A 67 1.21 10.50 2.70
N ILE A 68 1.30 9.31 3.27
CA ILE A 68 0.62 8.94 4.51
C ILE A 68 1.63 8.40 5.50
N ASP A 69 1.23 8.28 6.77
CA ASP A 69 2.03 7.63 7.80
C ASP A 69 2.20 6.12 7.52
N ASP A 70 2.84 5.38 8.44
CA ASP A 70 3.18 3.96 8.28
C ASP A 70 1.97 3.00 8.33
N THR A 71 0.81 3.48 7.89
CA THR A 71 -0.42 2.72 7.77
C THR A 71 -0.31 1.69 6.65
N GLN A 72 -0.64 0.43 6.97
CA GLN A 72 -0.78 -0.60 5.95
C GLN A 72 -2.04 -0.38 5.11
N ILE A 73 -1.87 -0.20 3.80
CA ILE A 73 -2.94 0.05 2.82
C ILE A 73 -3.39 -1.20 2.06
N ALA A 74 -2.65 -2.30 2.23
CA ALA A 74 -2.97 -3.66 1.86
C ALA A 74 -2.18 -4.62 2.77
N PHE A 75 -2.42 -5.92 2.68
CA PHE A 75 -1.75 -6.93 3.51
C PHE A 75 -0.22 -6.80 3.42
N HIS A 76 0.47 -6.59 4.56
CA HIS A 76 1.91 -6.33 4.65
C HIS A 76 2.44 -5.25 3.70
N THR A 77 1.64 -4.22 3.43
CA THR A 77 1.96 -3.20 2.42
C THR A 77 1.81 -1.79 2.98
N THR A 78 2.92 -1.09 3.20
CA THR A 78 2.94 0.31 3.66
C THR A 78 3.43 1.23 2.55
N VAL A 79 3.09 2.53 2.63
CA VAL A 79 3.52 3.53 1.65
C VAL A 79 4.94 3.97 1.97
N ILE A 80 5.78 4.08 0.93
CA ILE A 80 7.12 4.65 1.10
C ILE A 80 7.01 6.17 1.10
N ASP A 81 7.19 6.79 2.28
CA ASP A 81 7.29 8.24 2.41
C ASP A 81 8.70 8.74 1.99
N TYR A 82 8.80 9.27 0.77
CA TYR A 82 10.05 9.82 0.24
C TYR A 82 10.48 11.14 0.88
N THR A 83 9.64 11.75 1.72
CA THR A 83 9.97 12.96 2.48
C THR A 83 10.63 12.65 3.82
N SER A 84 10.54 11.41 4.29
CA SER A 84 11.03 10.96 5.59
C SER A 84 12.55 10.85 5.66
N ASP A 85 13.11 11.13 6.85
CA ASP A 85 14.52 10.93 7.17
C ASP A 85 14.96 9.46 7.02
N ASN A 86 14.03 8.50 7.11
CA ASN A 86 14.31 7.07 6.92
C ASN A 86 14.91 6.79 5.53
N ILE A 87 14.51 7.55 4.51
CA ILE A 87 14.99 7.38 3.13
C ILE A 87 16.45 7.78 3.02
N GLN A 88 16.82 8.91 3.64
CA GLN A 88 18.21 9.35 3.70
C GLN A 88 19.06 8.37 4.50
N TRP A 89 18.53 7.85 5.61
CA TRP A 89 19.19 6.79 6.38
C TRP A 89 19.44 5.54 5.52
N CYS A 90 18.48 5.10 4.71
CA CYS A 90 18.66 3.97 3.79
C CYS A 90 19.78 4.21 2.77
N PHE A 91 19.90 5.44 2.27
CA PHE A 91 20.98 5.83 1.35
C PHE A 91 22.34 5.83 2.06
N ASP A 92 22.44 6.46 3.22
CA ASP A 92 23.68 6.55 4.00
C ASP A 92 24.22 5.19 4.44
N LYS A 93 23.32 4.25 4.75
CA LYS A 93 23.66 2.87 5.13
C LYS A 93 23.79 1.92 3.95
N ASN A 94 23.50 2.38 2.73
CA ASN A 94 23.49 1.57 1.52
C ASN A 94 22.60 0.31 1.65
N VAL A 95 21.42 0.48 2.26
CA VAL A 95 20.41 -0.58 2.51
C VAL A 95 19.13 -0.36 1.70
N VAL A 96 19.25 0.21 0.50
CA VAL A 96 18.10 0.51 -0.38
C VAL A 96 17.33 -0.76 -0.77
N GLN A 97 18.06 -1.86 -1.00
CA GLN A 97 17.47 -3.15 -1.34
C GLN A 97 16.71 -3.72 -0.14
N GLY A 98 15.45 -4.06 -0.33
CA GLY A 98 14.54 -4.56 0.69
C GLY A 98 13.82 -3.48 1.50
N ASN A 99 14.24 -2.21 1.43
CA ASN A 99 13.59 -1.09 2.13
C ASN A 99 12.90 -0.12 1.15
N ILE A 100 13.50 0.10 -0.03
CA ILE A 100 12.96 1.01 -1.06
C ILE A 100 12.87 0.29 -2.42
N VAL A 101 13.63 -0.78 -2.61
CA VAL A 101 13.64 -1.59 -3.84
C VAL A 101 13.35 -3.06 -3.50
N PRO A 102 12.37 -3.71 -4.15
CA PRO A 102 12.01 -5.09 -3.83
C PRO A 102 13.11 -6.10 -4.13
N PHE A 103 13.25 -7.11 -3.26
CA PHE A 103 14.02 -8.31 -3.60
C PHE A 103 13.33 -9.12 -4.70
N GLY A 104 14.12 -9.69 -5.61
CA GLY A 104 13.62 -10.61 -6.64
C GLY A 104 12.94 -9.95 -7.85
N ALA A 105 12.77 -8.62 -7.84
CA ALA A 105 12.23 -7.88 -8.98
C ALA A 105 13.28 -7.54 -10.06
N GLY A 106 14.54 -7.93 -9.87
CA GLY A 106 15.64 -7.54 -10.75
C GLY A 106 16.05 -6.07 -10.57
N GLU A 107 16.71 -5.51 -11.59
CA GLU A 107 17.05 -4.08 -11.62
C GLU A 107 15.81 -3.27 -12.01
N ILE A 108 15.31 -2.45 -11.09
CA ILE A 108 14.15 -1.60 -11.36
C ILE A 108 14.56 -0.44 -12.28
N PRO A 109 13.94 -0.31 -13.47
CA PRO A 109 14.31 0.75 -14.42
C PRO A 109 14.17 2.17 -13.85
N ASP A 110 14.89 3.12 -14.45
CA ASP A 110 14.91 4.53 -14.03
C ASP A 110 13.54 5.23 -14.15
N TYR A 111 12.69 4.74 -15.06
CA TYR A 111 11.33 5.22 -15.30
C TYR A 111 10.25 4.52 -14.45
N VAL A 112 10.64 3.63 -13.54
CA VAL A 112 9.71 2.95 -12.62
C VAL A 112 9.85 3.50 -11.20
N ALA A 113 8.76 4.03 -10.66
CA ALA A 113 8.65 4.46 -9.27
C ALA A 113 8.21 3.28 -8.39
N VAL A 114 8.79 3.14 -7.20
CA VAL A 114 8.33 2.17 -6.18
C VAL A 114 7.49 2.96 -5.19
N LEU A 115 6.22 2.59 -4.99
CA LEU A 115 5.30 3.38 -4.16
C LEU A 115 5.11 2.81 -2.76
N THR A 116 5.36 1.51 -2.58
CA THR A 116 5.07 0.79 -1.34
C THR A 116 6.20 -0.16 -0.98
N ASP A 117 6.36 -0.39 0.32
CA ASP A 117 7.14 -1.49 0.89
C ASP A 117 6.18 -2.65 1.14
N GLY A 118 6.32 -3.71 0.35
CA GLY A 118 5.56 -4.96 0.48
C GLY A 118 6.24 -5.99 1.38
N SER A 119 7.39 -5.68 1.97
CA SER A 119 8.22 -6.64 2.72
C SER A 119 8.38 -7.95 1.93
N ARG A 120 8.18 -9.10 2.58
CA ARG A 120 8.22 -10.42 1.95
C ARG A 120 6.90 -10.86 1.32
N TYR A 121 5.76 -10.48 1.90
CA TYR A 121 4.47 -11.09 1.60
C TYR A 121 3.43 -10.12 1.02
N GLY A 122 3.68 -8.82 1.09
CA GLY A 122 2.83 -7.77 0.57
C GLY A 122 3.20 -7.33 -0.84
N SER A 123 2.58 -6.23 -1.24
CA SER A 123 2.58 -5.68 -2.58
C SER A 123 3.61 -4.56 -2.71
N TRP A 124 4.60 -4.75 -3.56
CA TRP A 124 5.47 -3.69 -4.06
C TRP A 124 4.85 -3.09 -5.32
N LEU A 125 4.27 -1.89 -5.18
CA LEU A 125 3.63 -1.20 -6.30
C LEU A 125 4.68 -0.51 -7.17
N LEU A 126 4.93 -1.10 -8.34
CA LEU A 126 5.88 -0.62 -9.33
C LEU A 126 5.15 0.18 -10.41
N LEU A 127 5.21 1.51 -10.33
CA LEU A 127 4.55 2.42 -11.27
C LEU A 127 5.47 2.78 -12.44
N ASP A 128 5.13 2.30 -13.62
CA ASP A 128 5.79 2.60 -14.88
C ASP A 128 5.34 3.99 -15.40
N THR A 129 6.23 4.98 -15.36
CA THR A 129 5.97 6.35 -15.81
C THR A 129 6.08 6.54 -17.33
N GLN A 130 6.35 5.49 -18.10
CA GLN A 130 6.20 5.54 -19.57
C GLN A 130 4.80 5.08 -19.98
N ALA A 131 4.34 3.97 -19.38
CA ALA A 131 3.07 3.34 -19.70
C ALA A 131 1.87 3.85 -18.86
N GLY A 132 2.12 4.47 -17.70
CA GLY A 132 1.05 4.87 -16.77
C GLY A 132 0.36 3.68 -16.09
N THR A 133 1.10 2.61 -15.86
CA THR A 133 0.60 1.35 -15.29
C THR A 133 1.29 1.00 -13.98
N ILE A 134 0.56 0.38 -13.07
CA ILE A 134 1.11 -0.21 -11.85
C ILE A 134 1.23 -1.72 -12.06
N THR A 135 2.39 -2.27 -11.71
CA THR A 135 2.59 -3.70 -11.51
C THR A 135 2.62 -4.01 -10.01
N ASP A 136 1.78 -4.94 -9.58
CA ASP A 136 1.68 -5.42 -8.20
C ASP A 136 2.66 -6.58 -7.99
N PHE A 137 3.91 -6.25 -7.65
CA PHE A 137 4.95 -7.24 -7.47
C PHE A 137 4.96 -7.79 -6.04
N ASN A 138 4.89 -9.10 -5.89
CA ASN A 138 4.99 -9.77 -4.59
C ASN A 138 6.13 -10.79 -4.63
N ALA A 139 7.16 -10.61 -3.80
CA ALA A 139 8.37 -11.44 -3.83
C ALA A 139 8.11 -12.93 -3.52
N MET A 140 7.06 -13.21 -2.75
CA MET A 140 6.62 -14.57 -2.41
C MET A 140 5.33 -14.97 -3.13
N GLY A 141 4.80 -14.10 -3.99
CA GLY A 141 3.60 -14.33 -4.78
C GLY A 141 3.88 -15.16 -6.02
N THR A 142 2.80 -15.63 -6.65
CA THR A 142 2.85 -16.29 -7.96
C THR A 142 2.55 -15.25 -9.03
N PRO A 143 3.38 -15.13 -10.09
CA PRO A 143 3.08 -14.23 -11.20
C PRO A 143 1.80 -14.67 -11.93
N GLU A 144 1.10 -13.72 -12.56
CA GLU A 144 -0.10 -14.02 -13.37
C GLU A 144 0.27 -14.66 -14.72
N ARG A 145 1.53 -14.53 -15.13
CA ARG A 145 2.03 -14.95 -16.45
C ARG A 145 3.34 -15.70 -16.27
N ASP A 146 3.61 -16.63 -17.19
CA ASP A 146 4.89 -17.36 -17.23
C ASP A 146 6.01 -16.57 -17.94
N TYR A 147 5.68 -15.39 -18.49
CA TYR A 147 6.60 -14.52 -19.22
C TYR A 147 6.49 -13.05 -18.76
N PRO A 148 7.61 -12.32 -18.61
CA PRO A 148 9.00 -12.77 -18.76
C PRO A 148 9.40 -13.87 -17.76
N PRO A 149 10.30 -14.82 -18.10
CA PRO A 149 10.69 -15.89 -17.19
C PRO A 149 11.42 -15.33 -15.96
N ARG A 150 11.53 -16.13 -14.89
CA ARG A 150 12.02 -15.68 -13.57
C ARG A 150 13.41 -15.03 -13.59
N GLU A 151 14.25 -15.47 -14.52
CA GLU A 151 15.64 -15.06 -14.69
C GLU A 151 15.77 -13.79 -15.55
N HIS A 152 14.66 -13.35 -16.16
CA HIS A 152 14.64 -12.14 -16.98
C HIS A 152 14.67 -10.88 -16.09
N PRO A 153 15.44 -9.83 -16.46
CA PRO A 153 15.50 -8.60 -15.66
C PRO A 153 14.13 -7.93 -15.48
N ASP A 154 13.24 -8.06 -16.47
CA ASP A 154 11.86 -7.58 -16.40
C ASP A 154 10.84 -8.61 -15.86
N HIS A 155 11.28 -9.65 -15.14
CA HIS A 155 10.35 -10.66 -14.60
C HIS A 155 9.24 -10.06 -13.75
N TRP A 156 9.50 -8.93 -13.09
CA TRP A 156 8.47 -8.19 -12.35
C TRP A 156 7.24 -7.88 -13.21
N ARG A 157 7.36 -7.69 -14.53
CA ARG A 157 6.24 -7.48 -15.47
C ARG A 157 5.35 -8.71 -15.70
N ALA A 158 5.75 -9.89 -15.23
CA ALA A 158 4.93 -11.11 -15.26
C ALA A 158 3.78 -11.07 -14.24
N TYR A 159 3.86 -10.15 -13.27
CA TYR A 159 2.83 -9.93 -12.26
C TYR A 159 1.68 -9.05 -12.80
N ARG A 160 0.59 -9.02 -12.04
CA ARG A 160 -0.61 -8.25 -12.36
C ARG A 160 -0.25 -6.80 -12.67
N THR A 161 -0.61 -6.34 -13.86
CA THR A 161 -0.30 -5.00 -14.33
C THR A 161 -1.54 -4.34 -14.90
N LEU A 162 -1.90 -3.16 -14.39
CA LEU A 162 -3.09 -2.41 -14.79
C LEU A 162 -2.78 -0.92 -14.96
N PRO A 163 -3.53 -0.18 -15.79
CA PRO A 163 -3.52 1.29 -15.78
C PRO A 163 -3.77 1.82 -14.37
N ILE A 164 -3.05 2.87 -13.95
CA ILE A 164 -3.06 3.35 -12.56
C ILE A 164 -4.46 3.60 -11.97
N ARG A 165 -5.39 4.14 -12.76
CA ARG A 165 -6.78 4.37 -12.31
C ARG A 165 -7.51 3.06 -12.04
N GLU A 166 -7.39 2.11 -12.97
CA GLU A 166 -8.03 0.79 -12.87
C GLU A 166 -7.42 -0.02 -11.72
N PHE A 167 -6.11 0.10 -11.51
CA PHE A 167 -5.42 -0.56 -10.40
C PHE A 167 -6.00 -0.13 -9.05
N PHE A 168 -5.95 1.17 -8.74
CA PHE A 168 -6.44 1.66 -7.46
C PHE A 168 -7.96 1.50 -7.31
N GLU A 169 -8.73 1.56 -8.39
CA GLU A 169 -10.16 1.26 -8.31
C GLU A 169 -10.40 -0.20 -7.94
N SER A 170 -9.61 -1.14 -8.47
CA SER A 170 -9.70 -2.55 -8.09
C SER A 170 -9.40 -2.77 -6.60
N TRP A 171 -8.42 -2.07 -6.04
CA TRP A 171 -8.15 -2.13 -4.59
C TRP A 171 -9.28 -1.52 -3.75
N LYS A 172 -9.90 -0.42 -4.19
CA LYS A 172 -11.10 0.12 -3.52
C LYS A 172 -12.24 -0.90 -3.53
N GLU A 173 -12.40 -1.65 -4.62
CA GLU A 173 -13.41 -2.72 -4.71
C GLU A 173 -13.15 -3.85 -3.71
N GLU A 174 -11.90 -4.22 -3.43
CA GLU A 174 -11.59 -5.21 -2.38
C GLU A 174 -12.14 -4.77 -1.01
N TYR A 175 -11.99 -3.48 -0.67
CA TYR A 175 -12.58 -2.91 0.55
C TYR A 175 -14.10 -2.81 0.49
N ARG A 176 -14.67 -2.33 -0.63
CA ARG A 176 -16.15 -2.20 -0.78
C ARG A 176 -16.84 -3.55 -0.62
N ASN A 177 -16.25 -4.60 -1.18
CA ASN A 177 -16.76 -5.96 -1.09
C ASN A 177 -16.43 -6.66 0.24
N LEU A 178 -15.73 -5.98 1.15
CA LEU A 178 -15.23 -6.52 2.42
C LEU A 178 -14.35 -7.76 2.23
N ALA A 179 -13.73 -7.91 1.06
CA ALA A 179 -12.66 -8.89 0.86
C ALA A 179 -11.47 -8.49 1.73
N TRP A 180 -11.16 -7.19 1.77
CA TRP A 180 -10.22 -6.58 2.68
C TRP A 180 -10.96 -5.75 3.75
N VAL A 181 -10.53 -5.89 4.99
CA VAL A 181 -11.03 -5.10 6.13
C VAL A 181 -9.86 -4.58 6.94
N VAL A 182 -10.03 -3.41 7.55
CA VAL A 182 -9.02 -2.82 8.42
C VAL A 182 -9.51 -2.83 9.86
N ILE A 183 -8.59 -3.12 10.79
CA ILE A 183 -8.81 -2.94 12.21
C ILE A 183 -7.97 -1.72 12.65
N PRO A 184 -8.54 -0.76 13.38
CA PRO A 184 -7.77 0.32 13.98
C PRO A 184 -6.70 -0.19 14.94
N ASP A 185 -5.57 0.52 14.98
CA ASP A 185 -4.45 0.29 15.90
C ASP A 185 -3.93 -1.16 15.86
N ASP A 186 -3.99 -1.81 14.70
CA ASP A 186 -3.50 -3.17 14.47
C ASP A 186 -2.17 -3.18 13.73
N ASP A 187 -1.19 -3.85 14.34
CA ASP A 187 0.13 -4.04 13.76
C ASP A 187 0.05 -4.95 12.52
N ASP A 188 -0.95 -5.83 12.44
CA ASP A 188 -1.18 -6.71 11.29
C ASP A 188 -1.93 -6.00 10.15
N GLY A 189 -2.34 -4.74 10.34
CA GLY A 189 -2.84 -3.86 9.28
C GLY A 189 -4.14 -4.32 8.62
N VAL A 190 -4.05 -4.67 7.33
CA VAL A 190 -5.20 -5.05 6.50
C VAL A 190 -5.40 -6.56 6.53
N LEU A 191 -6.57 -6.99 6.98
CA LEU A 191 -6.96 -8.40 7.00
C LEU A 191 -7.62 -8.79 5.67
N CYS A 192 -7.04 -9.79 5.00
CA CYS A 192 -7.52 -10.33 3.72
C CYS A 192 -8.03 -11.78 3.80
N ASN A 193 -7.87 -12.46 4.94
CA ASN A 193 -8.23 -13.87 5.08
C ASN A 193 -9.71 -14.08 5.44
N LEU A 194 -10.21 -15.28 5.15
CA LEU A 194 -11.53 -15.76 5.55
C LEU A 194 -11.45 -16.52 6.88
N GLU A 195 -10.78 -15.95 7.88
CA GLU A 195 -10.81 -16.55 9.22
C GLU A 195 -12.16 -16.27 9.89
N PRO A 196 -12.63 -17.15 10.81
CA PRO A 196 -13.88 -16.92 11.53
C PRO A 196 -13.94 -15.54 12.22
N SER A 197 -12.82 -15.09 12.78
CA SER A 197 -12.65 -13.75 13.36
C SER A 197 -12.90 -12.64 12.34
N THR A 198 -12.48 -12.83 11.09
CA THR A 198 -12.68 -11.84 10.02
C THR A 198 -14.14 -11.71 9.61
N ASN A 199 -14.99 -12.73 9.81
CA ASN A 199 -16.43 -12.61 9.55
C ASN A 199 -17.15 -11.72 10.56
N GLU A 200 -16.78 -11.80 11.84
CA GLU A 200 -17.31 -10.91 12.87
C GLU A 200 -16.99 -9.44 12.56
N ILE A 201 -15.75 -9.17 12.11
CA ILE A 201 -15.33 -7.84 11.65
C ILE A 201 -16.19 -7.37 10.47
N ARG A 202 -16.39 -8.21 9.45
CA ARG A 202 -17.23 -7.86 8.29
C ARG A 202 -18.66 -7.54 8.71
N ASP A 203 -19.20 -8.27 9.68
CA ASP A 203 -20.54 -8.03 10.20
C ASP A 203 -20.64 -6.71 10.97
N LEU A 204 -19.57 -6.31 11.69
CA LEU A 204 -19.48 -4.97 12.26
C LEU A 204 -19.54 -3.90 11.17
N TYR A 205 -18.73 -4.00 10.12
CA TYR A 205 -18.80 -3.04 8.99
C TYR A 205 -20.22 -2.91 8.43
N ARG A 206 -20.90 -4.04 8.20
CA ARG A 206 -22.30 -4.06 7.68
C ARG A 206 -23.29 -3.47 8.67
N ALA A 207 -23.20 -3.81 9.95
CA ALA A 207 -24.06 -3.26 11.00
C ALA A 207 -23.92 -1.73 11.12
N HIS A 208 -22.72 -1.23 10.79
CA HIS A 208 -22.41 0.20 10.76
C HIS A 208 -22.64 0.86 9.40
N GLY A 209 -23.33 0.20 8.47
CA GLY A 209 -23.86 0.79 7.24
C GLY A 209 -22.91 0.76 6.04
N TRP A 210 -21.84 -0.05 6.09
CA TRP A 210 -20.95 -0.24 4.95
C TRP A 210 -21.69 -0.85 3.73
N PRO A 211 -21.43 -0.40 2.48
CA PRO A 211 -20.53 0.70 2.11
C PRO A 211 -21.22 2.08 1.97
N PHE A 212 -22.56 2.14 1.95
CA PHE A 212 -23.27 3.35 1.48
C PHE A 212 -23.59 4.37 2.58
N SER A 213 -23.89 3.92 3.79
CA SER A 213 -24.30 4.76 4.93
C SER A 213 -23.36 4.53 6.12
N PHE A 214 -22.06 4.46 5.81
CA PHE A 214 -21.06 4.01 6.76
C PHE A 214 -20.83 5.05 7.87
N ARG A 215 -21.09 4.62 9.10
CA ARG A 215 -20.81 5.40 10.32
C ARG A 215 -19.41 5.05 10.80
N ARG A 216 -18.41 5.75 10.22
CA ARG A 216 -16.98 5.49 10.43
C ARG A 216 -16.59 5.44 11.90
N GLU A 217 -16.93 6.47 12.68
CA GLU A 217 -16.54 6.53 14.10
C GLU A 217 -17.22 5.42 14.92
N ASP A 218 -18.53 5.23 14.78
CA ASP A 218 -19.25 4.15 15.46
C ASP A 218 -18.64 2.77 15.15
N CYS A 219 -18.27 2.53 13.88
CA CYS A 219 -17.62 1.29 13.48
C CYS A 219 -16.23 1.15 14.09
N LYS A 220 -15.46 2.25 14.13
CA LYS A 220 -14.13 2.30 14.75
C LYS A 220 -14.21 1.91 16.22
N GLU A 221 -15.14 2.49 16.97
CA GLU A 221 -15.37 2.16 18.38
C GLU A 221 -15.74 0.69 18.56
N ALA A 222 -16.68 0.17 17.76
CA ALA A 222 -17.09 -1.24 17.82
C ALA A 222 -15.94 -2.21 17.50
N LEU A 223 -15.07 -1.87 16.55
CA LEU A 223 -13.89 -2.68 16.21
C LEU A 223 -12.86 -2.69 17.35
N LEU A 224 -12.63 -1.55 18.01
CA LEU A 224 -11.73 -1.45 19.17
C LEU A 224 -12.25 -2.28 20.35
N GLU A 225 -13.56 -2.24 20.62
CA GLU A 225 -14.20 -3.07 21.65
C GLU A 225 -14.09 -4.56 21.32
N TRP A 226 -14.38 -4.94 20.08
CA TRP A 226 -14.23 -6.32 19.60
C TRP A 226 -12.79 -6.82 19.77
N LYS A 227 -11.81 -6.02 19.36
CA LYS A 227 -10.38 -6.33 19.45
C LYS A 227 -9.96 -6.57 20.90
N LYS A 228 -10.38 -5.69 21.82
CA LYS A 228 -10.11 -5.85 23.26
C LYS A 228 -10.64 -7.19 23.79
N GLY A 229 -11.89 -7.52 23.47
CA GLY A 229 -12.50 -8.78 23.90
C GLY A 229 -11.82 -10.01 23.29
N TRP A 230 -11.29 -9.90 22.07
CA TRP A 230 -10.54 -10.97 21.42
C TRP A 230 -9.19 -11.22 22.11
N TYR A 231 -8.43 -10.17 22.44
CA TYR A 231 -7.18 -10.31 23.20
C TYR A 231 -7.38 -10.93 24.58
N GLU A 232 -8.41 -10.50 25.31
CA GLU A 232 -8.71 -11.05 26.65
C GLU A 232 -8.96 -12.57 26.58
N LYS A 233 -9.69 -13.04 25.56
CA LYS A 233 -9.91 -14.47 25.32
C LYS A 233 -8.61 -15.21 24.99
N LEU A 234 -7.79 -14.66 24.09
CA LEU A 234 -6.50 -15.27 23.73
C LEU A 234 -5.57 -15.43 24.92
N VAL A 235 -5.47 -14.40 25.77
CA VAL A 235 -4.64 -14.45 26.99
C VAL A 235 -5.16 -15.52 27.94
N ALA A 236 -6.47 -15.59 28.17
CA ALA A 236 -7.08 -16.61 29.02
C ALA A 236 -6.82 -18.04 28.50
N ASP A 237 -6.97 -18.27 27.19
CA ASP A 237 -6.72 -19.56 26.57
C ASP A 237 -5.23 -19.96 26.63
N SER A 238 -4.32 -19.00 26.48
CA SER A 238 -2.87 -19.23 26.61
C SER A 238 -2.47 -19.61 28.04
N ALA A 239 -3.06 -18.95 29.04
CA ALA A 239 -2.83 -19.25 30.45
C ALA A 239 -3.39 -20.63 30.83
N ALA A 240 -4.56 -20.99 30.31
CA ALA A 240 -5.14 -22.32 30.51
C ALA A 240 -4.26 -23.44 29.93
N ARG A 241 -3.56 -23.20 28.81
CA ARG A 241 -2.64 -24.16 28.18
C ARG A 241 -1.28 -24.30 28.89
N GLN A 242 -0.85 -23.33 29.67
CA GLN A 242 0.39 -23.40 30.46
C GLN A 242 0.23 -24.15 31.79
N HIS A 243 -1.00 -24.42 32.21
CA HIS A 243 -1.32 -25.16 33.43
C HIS A 243 -1.58 -26.66 33.21
N TYR A 244 -1.32 -27.18 32.00
CA TYR A 244 -1.37 -28.61 31.66
C TYR A 244 0.02 -29.18 31.36
#